data_AF-A0A7J8Q0Q5-F1
#
_entry.id   AF-A0A7J8Q0Q5-F1
#
_cell.length_a   1.000
_cell.length_b   1.000
_cell.length_c   1.000
_cell.angle_alpha   90.00
_cell.angle_beta   90.00
_cell.angle_gamma   90.00
#
_symmetry.space_group_name_H-M   'P 1'
#
loop_
_entity.id
_entity.type
_entity.pdbx_description
1 polymer ?
#
loop_
_entity_poly.entity_id
_entity_poly.type
_entity_poly.pdbx_seq_one_letter_code
_entity_poly.pdbx_strand_id
1 'polypeptide(L)'
;MWTNQMDSSSGEESDLSESEINEYKEKPYEEIRSGKYKVKALNGSLRCPFCAGKKKQDYKYKDLLQHASGVGKGSANRSAKQRANHLALAKYLEIDLASEADETSRPTVPQAVDQTPEQTELYVWPWMGIIMNIVAESKNIDTLHDKGYWLKRFAKYKPINVQCFWNEVDLTGQAIVVFNSDWNGFVNATQFEKAFESERHSKKHWNGQQSQLGSNIYGWCARADDYQSDGPIGDYLRKVGKLQTISGIVQEAAQDRNSVVANLTTKIDLTN
;
A
#
# COMPACT_ATOMS: atom_id res chain seq x y z
N MET A 1 34.80 -62.70 9.06
CA MET A 1 34.04 -61.54 9.54
C MET A 1 34.72 -60.29 9.00
N TRP A 2 34.13 -59.39 8.22
CA TRP A 2 32.75 -59.18 7.76
C TRP A 2 32.78 -58.65 6.32
N THR A 3 31.80 -59.07 5.52
CA THR A 3 31.40 -58.45 4.26
C THR A 3 30.59 -57.19 4.56
N ASN A 4 31.01 -56.02 4.05
CA ASN A 4 30.22 -54.79 4.13
C ASN A 4 29.05 -54.87 3.15
N GLN A 5 27.87 -54.91 3.74
CA GLN A 5 26.56 -54.94 3.13
C GLN A 5 26.30 -53.61 2.41
N MET A 6 26.05 -53.68 1.10
CA MET A 6 25.47 -52.60 0.33
C MET A 6 24.04 -52.39 0.80
N ASP A 7 23.83 -51.34 1.60
CA ASP A 7 22.50 -50.86 1.93
C ASP A 7 21.97 -50.07 0.74
N SER A 8 21.33 -50.80 -0.18
CA SER A 8 20.52 -50.23 -1.24
C SER A 8 19.23 -49.73 -0.59
N SER A 9 19.23 -48.46 -0.16
CA SER A 9 18.02 -47.78 0.31
C SER A 9 17.11 -47.52 -0.90
N SER A 10 16.37 -48.57 -1.25
CA SER A 10 15.20 -48.56 -2.13
C SER A 10 14.12 -47.73 -1.46
N GLY A 11 14.22 -46.41 -1.58
CA GLY A 11 13.10 -45.52 -1.32
C GLY A 11 12.06 -45.78 -2.40
N GLU A 12 11.03 -46.53 -2.06
CA GLU A 12 9.84 -46.75 -2.89
C GLU A 12 9.28 -45.39 -3.32
N GLU A 13 9.64 -44.96 -4.53
CA GLU A 13 9.07 -43.80 -5.18
C GLU A 13 7.70 -44.20 -5.72
N SER A 14 6.71 -44.10 -4.84
CA SER A 14 5.31 -44.26 -5.21
C SER A 14 4.98 -43.28 -6.33
N ASP A 15 4.50 -43.80 -7.46
CA ASP A 15 3.89 -43.03 -8.54
C ASP A 15 2.67 -42.29 -7.98
N LEU A 16 2.89 -41.08 -7.49
CA LEU A 16 1.82 -40.19 -7.05
C LEU A 16 0.98 -39.81 -8.28
N SER A 17 -0.31 -40.08 -8.19
CA SER A 17 -1.29 -39.82 -9.24
C SER A 17 -1.37 -38.31 -9.56
N GLU A 18 -1.75 -37.97 -10.80
CA GLU A 18 -1.96 -36.56 -11.19
C GLU A 18 -2.98 -35.84 -10.28
N SER A 19 -3.93 -36.58 -9.68
CA SER A 19 -4.88 -36.10 -8.68
C SER A 19 -4.22 -35.67 -7.37
N GLU A 20 -3.25 -36.43 -6.85
CA GLU A 20 -2.54 -36.08 -5.62
C GLU A 20 -1.62 -34.87 -5.82
N ILE A 21 -1.02 -34.72 -7.00
CA ILE A 21 -0.20 -33.54 -7.35
C ILE A 21 -1.05 -32.26 -7.39
N ASN A 22 -2.32 -32.37 -7.80
CA ASN A 22 -3.26 -31.26 -7.86
C ASN A 22 -3.74 -30.80 -6.47
N GLU A 23 -3.84 -31.72 -5.51
CA GLU A 23 -4.20 -31.42 -4.12
C GLU A 23 -3.00 -30.86 -3.32
N TYR A 24 -1.78 -31.32 -3.63
CA TYR A 24 -0.55 -30.86 -2.98
C TYR A 24 -0.09 -29.44 -3.38
N LYS A 25 -0.67 -28.81 -4.41
CA LYS A 25 -0.29 -27.46 -4.85
C LYS A 25 -0.92 -26.34 -4.01
N GLU A 26 -1.98 -26.62 -3.27
CA GLU A 26 -2.72 -25.59 -2.50
C GLU A 26 -1.88 -25.04 -1.35
N LYS A 27 -1.17 -25.91 -0.60
CA LYS A 27 -0.32 -25.46 0.51
C LYS A 27 0.83 -24.55 0.05
N PRO A 28 1.64 -24.91 -0.96
CA PRO A 28 2.65 -23.99 -1.51
C PRO A 28 2.05 -22.71 -2.09
N TYR A 29 0.84 -22.76 -2.65
CA TYR A 29 0.13 -21.59 -3.16
C TYR A 29 -0.22 -20.60 -2.03
N GLU A 30 -0.76 -21.07 -0.91
CA GLU A 30 -0.99 -20.20 0.26
C GLU A 30 0.31 -19.67 0.89
N GLU A 31 1.39 -20.46 0.87
CA GLU A 31 2.72 -19.99 1.31
C GLU A 31 3.27 -18.87 0.41
N ILE A 32 2.94 -18.87 -0.89
CA ILE A 32 3.27 -17.75 -1.78
C ILE A 32 2.39 -16.53 -1.45
N ARG A 33 1.06 -16.72 -1.28
CA ARG A 33 0.12 -15.63 -0.98
C ARG A 33 0.39 -14.94 0.36
N SER A 34 0.79 -15.71 1.37
CA SER A 34 1.19 -15.19 2.69
C SER A 34 2.56 -14.49 2.69
N GLY A 35 3.27 -14.47 1.55
CA GLY A 35 4.57 -13.80 1.41
C GLY A 35 5.75 -14.60 1.97
N LYS A 36 5.55 -15.87 2.37
CA LYS A 36 6.64 -16.74 2.84
C LYS A 36 7.66 -17.01 1.73
N TYR A 37 7.20 -17.14 0.48
CA TYR A 37 8.07 -17.19 -0.70
C TYR A 37 7.96 -15.91 -1.52
N LYS A 38 9.10 -15.24 -1.72
CA LYS A 38 9.16 -13.99 -2.50
C LYS A 38 9.24 -14.29 -4.00
N VAL A 39 8.15 -14.06 -4.72
CA VAL A 39 8.08 -14.17 -6.19
C VAL A 39 8.48 -12.85 -6.87
N LYS A 40 8.10 -11.71 -6.30
CA LYS A 40 8.41 -10.35 -6.80
C LYS A 40 9.50 -9.70 -5.94
N ALA A 41 10.54 -9.19 -6.58
CA ALA A 41 11.58 -8.40 -5.93
C ALA A 41 11.20 -6.91 -5.87
N LEU A 42 11.88 -6.14 -5.02
CA LEU A 42 11.61 -4.70 -4.82
C LEU A 42 11.77 -3.85 -6.08
N ASN A 43 12.56 -4.33 -7.05
CA ASN A 43 12.77 -3.72 -8.36
C ASN A 43 11.74 -4.16 -9.42
N GLY A 44 10.69 -4.90 -9.01
CA GLY A 44 9.66 -5.42 -9.90
C GLY A 44 10.05 -6.69 -10.67
N SER A 45 11.27 -7.23 -10.50
CA SER A 45 11.66 -8.46 -11.19
C SER A 45 10.99 -9.69 -10.58
N LEU A 46 10.61 -10.66 -11.43
CA LEU A 46 9.97 -11.90 -11.01
C LEU A 46 10.97 -13.05 -10.96
N ARG A 47 10.89 -13.88 -9.91
CA ARG A 47 11.78 -15.02 -9.71
C ARG A 47 11.00 -16.25 -9.27
N CYS A 48 11.45 -17.42 -9.70
CA CYS A 48 10.95 -18.69 -9.19
C CYS A 48 11.61 -18.99 -7.82
N PRO A 49 10.86 -19.01 -6.70
CA PRO A 49 11.43 -19.27 -5.39
C PRO A 49 11.84 -20.75 -5.19
N PHE A 50 11.38 -21.63 -6.09
CA PHE A 50 11.57 -23.08 -5.98
C PHE A 50 12.74 -23.62 -6.82
N CYS A 51 13.49 -22.74 -7.50
CA CYS A 51 14.66 -23.10 -8.29
C CYS A 51 15.97 -22.66 -7.61
N ALA A 52 16.98 -23.54 -7.61
CA ALA A 52 18.34 -23.24 -7.13
C ALA A 52 19.31 -22.92 -8.29
N GLY A 53 20.38 -22.15 -8.00
CA GLY A 53 21.50 -21.92 -8.91
C GLY A 53 21.23 -20.98 -10.09
N LYS A 54 21.84 -21.28 -11.26
CA LYS A 54 21.79 -20.49 -12.53
C LYS A 54 20.38 -20.18 -13.06
N LYS A 55 19.33 -20.76 -12.46
CA LYS A 55 17.91 -20.58 -12.79
C LYS A 55 17.19 -19.53 -11.95
N LYS A 56 17.88 -18.88 -11.00
CA LYS A 56 17.40 -17.66 -10.30
C LYS A 56 17.57 -16.41 -11.18
N GLN A 57 17.22 -16.51 -12.45
CA GLN A 57 17.20 -15.35 -13.33
C GLN A 57 15.98 -14.48 -13.00
N ASP A 58 16.11 -13.19 -13.32
CA ASP A 58 14.96 -12.29 -13.37
C ASP A 58 14.17 -12.64 -14.63
N TYR A 59 12.91 -13.09 -14.44
CA TYR A 59 12.00 -13.44 -15.52
C TYR A 59 11.03 -12.30 -15.80
N LYS A 60 10.59 -12.17 -17.06
CA LYS A 60 9.34 -11.48 -17.37
C LYS A 60 8.15 -12.39 -17.00
N TYR A 61 6.96 -11.82 -16.85
CA TYR A 61 5.76 -12.58 -16.46
C TYR A 61 5.52 -13.82 -17.35
N LYS A 62 5.49 -13.63 -18.68
CA LYS A 62 5.27 -14.72 -19.64
C LYS A 62 6.34 -15.82 -19.53
N ASP A 63 7.60 -15.41 -19.34
CA ASP A 63 8.72 -16.35 -19.21
C ASP A 63 8.66 -17.13 -17.90
N LEU A 64 8.28 -16.47 -16.79
CA LEU A 64 8.13 -17.13 -15.50
C LEU A 64 6.94 -18.09 -15.50
N LEU A 65 5.81 -17.68 -16.10
CA LEU A 65 4.63 -18.52 -16.22
C LEU A 65 4.93 -19.75 -17.08
N GLN A 66 5.59 -19.57 -18.24
CA GLN A 66 6.02 -20.67 -19.09
C GLN A 66 6.99 -21.60 -18.35
N HIS A 67 7.92 -21.03 -17.57
CA HIS A 67 8.82 -21.81 -16.72
C HIS A 67 8.07 -22.62 -15.67
N ALA A 68 7.19 -21.99 -14.89
CA ALA A 68 6.44 -22.62 -13.81
C ALA A 68 5.53 -23.74 -14.34
N SER A 69 4.76 -23.46 -15.39
CA SER A 69 3.88 -24.43 -16.05
C SER A 69 4.66 -25.56 -16.72
N GLY A 70 5.77 -25.25 -17.39
CA GLY A 70 6.63 -26.25 -18.02
C GLY A 70 7.36 -27.15 -17.02
N VAL A 71 7.72 -26.62 -15.84
CA VAL A 71 8.31 -27.44 -14.77
C VAL A 71 7.25 -28.30 -14.09
N GLY A 72 6.08 -27.73 -13.83
CA GLY A 72 4.94 -28.41 -13.20
C GLY A 72 4.40 -29.58 -14.03
N LYS A 73 4.33 -29.43 -15.36
CA LYS A 73 3.87 -30.45 -16.32
C LYS A 73 4.99 -31.35 -16.88
N GLY A 74 6.25 -31.10 -16.51
CA GLY A 74 7.43 -31.73 -17.12
C GLY A 74 7.82 -33.09 -16.54
N SER A 75 8.77 -33.73 -17.23
CA SER A 75 9.35 -35.09 -17.07
C SER A 75 9.28 -35.78 -15.69
N ALA A 76 9.07 -37.10 -15.73
CA ALA A 76 9.17 -38.11 -14.66
C ALA A 76 10.29 -37.87 -13.63
N ASN A 77 11.43 -37.32 -14.07
CA ASN A 77 12.64 -37.15 -13.26
C ASN A 77 12.59 -36.03 -12.20
N ARG A 78 11.42 -35.45 -11.90
CA ARG A 78 11.24 -34.40 -10.89
C ARG A 78 10.27 -34.88 -9.82
N SER A 79 10.62 -34.65 -8.56
CA SER A 79 9.76 -35.07 -7.44
C SER A 79 8.39 -34.41 -7.52
N ALA A 80 7.36 -35.13 -7.06
CA ALA A 80 5.99 -34.63 -6.99
C ALA A 80 5.90 -33.30 -6.23
N LYS A 81 6.67 -33.17 -5.14
CA LYS A 81 6.80 -31.92 -4.37
C LYS A 81 7.33 -30.75 -5.22
N GLN A 82 8.35 -31.00 -6.04
CA GLN A 82 8.89 -29.96 -6.92
C GLN A 82 7.87 -29.58 -8.00
N ARG A 83 7.15 -30.53 -8.59
CA ARG A 83 6.08 -30.25 -9.55
C ARG A 83 4.94 -29.45 -8.93
N ALA A 84 4.44 -29.87 -7.77
CA ALA A 84 3.39 -29.18 -7.03
C ALA A 84 3.77 -27.72 -6.70
N ASN A 85 5.00 -27.47 -6.26
CA ASN A 85 5.49 -26.12 -6.01
C ASN A 85 5.49 -25.24 -7.27
N HIS A 86 5.88 -25.78 -8.43
CA HIS A 86 5.88 -25.01 -9.68
C HIS A 86 4.47 -24.84 -10.25
N LEU A 87 3.56 -25.80 -10.05
CA LEU A 87 2.14 -25.64 -10.37
C LEU A 87 1.47 -24.59 -9.46
N ALA A 88 1.85 -24.54 -8.19
CA ALA A 88 1.39 -23.49 -7.27
C ALA A 88 1.88 -22.10 -7.70
N LEU A 89 3.12 -21.99 -8.18
CA LEU A 89 3.64 -20.75 -8.75
C LEU A 89 2.89 -20.34 -10.02
N ALA A 90 2.60 -21.28 -10.92
CA ALA A 90 1.80 -21.00 -12.12
C ALA A 90 0.39 -20.52 -11.76
N LYS A 91 -0.25 -21.19 -10.79
CA LYS A 91 -1.56 -20.79 -10.25
C LYS A 91 -1.53 -19.37 -9.68
N TYR A 92 -0.53 -19.03 -8.87
CA TYR A 92 -0.33 -17.68 -8.34
C TYR A 92 -0.11 -16.65 -9.45
N LEU A 93 0.65 -17.00 -10.49
CA LEU A 93 0.85 -16.11 -11.63
C LEU A 93 -0.46 -15.86 -12.37
N GLU A 94 -1.25 -16.90 -12.63
CA GLU A 94 -2.51 -16.83 -13.39
C GLU A 94 -3.67 -16.20 -12.61
N ILE A 95 -3.73 -16.34 -11.29
CA ILE A 95 -4.85 -15.85 -10.47
C ILE A 95 -4.52 -14.48 -9.85
N ASP A 96 -3.36 -14.37 -9.22
CA ASP A 96 -3.02 -13.20 -8.40
C ASP A 96 -2.14 -12.18 -9.14
N LEU A 97 -1.43 -12.58 -10.20
CA LEU A 97 -0.55 -11.68 -11.00
C LEU A 97 -1.01 -11.48 -12.46
N ALA A 98 -2.03 -12.18 -12.95
CA ALA A 98 -2.47 -12.07 -14.34
C ALA A 98 -3.01 -10.69 -14.69
N SER A 99 -3.63 -10.01 -13.73
CA SER A 99 -4.11 -8.64 -13.86
C SER A 99 -2.97 -7.61 -13.98
N GLU A 100 -1.75 -7.94 -13.52
CA GLU A 100 -0.57 -7.05 -13.65
C GLU A 100 0.16 -7.23 -15.01
N ALA A 101 -0.11 -8.32 -15.75
CA ALA A 101 0.65 -8.69 -16.95
C ALA A 101 0.08 -8.13 -18.26
N ASP A 102 -1.21 -7.81 -18.30
CA ASP A 102 -1.89 -7.31 -19.51
C ASP A 102 -1.55 -5.83 -19.82
N GLU A 103 -0.82 -5.15 -18.93
CA GLU A 103 -0.33 -3.78 -19.13
C GLU A 103 0.90 -3.67 -20.06
N THR A 104 1.54 -4.78 -20.47
CA THR A 104 2.85 -4.74 -21.15
C THR A 104 2.84 -4.94 -22.67
N SER A 105 1.69 -4.99 -23.37
CA SER A 105 1.71 -5.16 -24.84
C SER A 105 0.59 -4.48 -25.64
N ARG A 106 0.22 -3.23 -25.35
CA ARG A 106 -0.59 -2.42 -26.29
C ARG A 106 0.17 -1.20 -26.80
N PRO A 107 0.24 -0.97 -28.14
CA PRO A 107 0.64 0.31 -28.68
C PRO A 107 -0.37 1.39 -28.28
N THR A 108 0.18 2.54 -27.91
CA THR A 108 -0.46 3.78 -27.44
C THR A 108 -1.90 4.02 -27.92
N VAL A 109 -2.85 3.76 -27.01
CA VAL A 109 -4.09 4.52 -26.85
C VAL A 109 -4.29 4.70 -25.35
N PRO A 110 -4.48 5.93 -24.82
CA PRO A 110 -4.61 6.15 -23.39
C PRO A 110 -5.95 5.59 -22.92
N GLN A 111 -5.94 4.36 -22.44
CA GLN A 111 -7.07 3.78 -21.72
C GLN A 111 -6.64 3.55 -20.28
N ALA A 112 -7.47 4.06 -19.37
CA ALA A 112 -7.20 4.15 -17.94
C ALA A 112 -6.73 2.81 -17.38
N VAL A 113 -5.54 2.85 -16.76
CA VAL A 113 -5.04 1.85 -15.83
C VAL A 113 -6.20 1.47 -14.91
N ASP A 114 -6.46 0.16 -14.73
CA ASP A 114 -7.32 -0.32 -13.63
C ASP A 114 -6.58 0.01 -12.32
N GLN A 115 -6.68 1.28 -11.94
CA GLN A 115 -6.13 1.84 -10.73
C GLN A 115 -6.82 1.13 -9.59
N THR A 116 -6.05 0.51 -8.69
CA THR A 116 -6.61 0.04 -7.43
C THR A 116 -7.36 1.20 -6.74
N PRO A 117 -8.38 0.94 -5.91
CA PRO A 117 -9.07 2.01 -5.21
C PRO A 117 -8.11 2.99 -4.51
N GLU A 118 -7.00 2.50 -3.95
CA GLU A 118 -5.95 3.33 -3.33
C GLU A 118 -5.17 4.22 -4.33
N GLN A 119 -5.08 3.83 -5.61
CA GLN A 119 -4.42 4.61 -6.66
C GLN A 119 -5.36 5.64 -7.33
N THR A 120 -6.67 5.37 -7.36
CA THR A 120 -7.70 6.33 -7.80
C THR A 120 -8.07 7.32 -6.68
N GLU A 121 -7.86 6.95 -5.42
CA GLU A 121 -8.25 7.76 -4.27
C GLU A 121 -7.50 9.10 -4.27
N LEU A 122 -8.29 10.16 -4.18
CA LEU A 122 -7.79 11.53 -4.13
C LEU A 122 -7.61 11.96 -2.67
N TYR A 123 -6.37 12.28 -2.35
CA TYR A 123 -5.95 12.83 -1.08
C TYR A 123 -5.79 14.34 -1.19
N VAL A 124 -5.95 15.04 -0.07
CA VAL A 124 -5.50 16.43 0.01
C VAL A 124 -3.99 16.44 0.26
N TRP A 125 -3.25 17.13 -0.61
CA TRP A 125 -1.81 17.38 -0.50
C TRP A 125 -1.54 18.86 -0.19
N PRO A 126 -0.69 19.20 0.80
CA PRO A 126 0.02 18.31 1.73
C PRO A 126 -0.92 17.47 2.61
N TRP A 127 -0.42 16.35 3.15
CA TRP A 127 -1.23 15.45 3.96
C TRP A 127 -1.83 16.17 5.17
N MET A 128 -3.15 16.07 5.31
CA MET A 128 -3.91 16.73 6.38
C MET A 128 -4.87 15.73 7.03
N GLY A 129 -4.88 15.70 8.36
CA GLY A 129 -5.89 15.00 9.17
C GLY A 129 -6.99 15.97 9.58
N ILE A 130 -8.22 15.48 9.68
CA ILE A 130 -9.39 16.24 10.16
C ILE A 130 -9.76 15.71 11.54
N ILE A 131 -10.18 16.62 12.43
CA ILE A 131 -10.76 16.33 13.73
C ILE A 131 -12.12 17.00 13.81
N MET A 132 -13.13 16.22 14.15
CA MET A 132 -14.50 16.67 14.36
C MET A 132 -14.94 16.47 15.81
N ASN A 133 -16.02 17.15 16.17
CA ASN A 133 -16.68 17.06 17.47
C ASN A 133 -15.80 17.47 18.66
N ILE A 134 -15.03 18.56 18.50
CA ILE A 134 -14.33 19.12 19.65
C ILE A 134 -15.37 19.86 20.49
N VAL A 135 -15.83 19.27 21.58
CA VAL A 135 -16.79 19.90 22.49
C VAL A 135 -16.04 20.52 23.65
N ALA A 136 -16.17 21.85 23.82
CA ALA A 136 -15.59 22.57 24.94
C ALA A 136 -16.62 22.73 26.08
N GLU A 137 -16.10 22.74 27.29
CA GLU A 137 -16.78 23.24 28.48
C GLU A 137 -16.14 24.57 28.87
N SER A 138 -16.88 25.46 29.54
CA SER A 138 -16.38 26.79 29.92
C SER A 138 -15.04 26.76 30.69
N LYS A 139 -14.74 25.66 31.39
CA LYS A 139 -13.49 25.48 32.15
C LYS A 139 -12.28 25.04 31.31
N ASN A 140 -12.49 24.52 30.10
CA ASN A 140 -11.41 23.97 29.25
C ASN A 140 -11.25 24.68 27.90
N ILE A 141 -12.12 25.66 27.59
CA ILE A 141 -12.15 26.36 26.32
C ILE A 141 -10.80 27.00 25.96
N ASP A 142 -10.17 27.72 26.89
CA ASP A 142 -8.87 28.36 26.67
C ASP A 142 -7.79 27.35 26.28
N THR A 143 -7.81 26.16 26.91
CA THR A 143 -6.86 25.09 26.60
C THR A 143 -7.12 24.49 25.23
N LEU A 144 -8.38 24.33 24.83
CA LEU A 144 -8.73 23.78 23.52
C LEU A 144 -8.48 24.80 22.39
N HIS A 145 -8.54 26.10 22.66
CA HIS A 145 -8.17 27.15 21.70
C HIS A 145 -6.66 27.19 21.44
N ASP A 146 -5.84 26.68 22.36
CA ASP A 146 -4.39 26.61 22.18
C ASP A 146 -4.00 25.53 21.14
N LYS A 147 -3.39 25.97 20.04
CA LYS A 147 -2.80 25.07 19.04
C LYS A 147 -1.72 24.16 19.65
N GLY A 148 -0.99 24.65 20.65
CA GLY A 148 0.04 23.91 21.38
C GLY A 148 -0.51 22.67 22.09
N TYR A 149 -1.72 22.76 22.65
CA TYR A 149 -2.43 21.62 23.22
C TYR A 149 -2.62 20.51 22.18
N TRP A 150 -3.11 20.84 20.99
CA TRP A 150 -3.36 19.86 19.93
C TRP A 150 -2.09 19.27 19.34
N LEU A 151 -1.07 20.10 19.12
CA LEU A 151 0.26 19.62 18.71
C LEU A 151 0.83 18.63 19.73
N LYS A 152 0.70 18.93 21.03
CA LYS A 152 1.13 18.03 22.11
C LYS A 152 0.29 16.75 22.16
N ARG A 153 -1.03 16.86 22.04
CA ARG A 153 -1.97 15.73 22.08
C ARG A 153 -1.68 14.72 20.96
N PHE A 154 -1.32 15.21 19.77
CA PHE A 154 -1.03 14.38 18.60
C PHE A 154 0.46 14.23 18.30
N ALA A 155 1.34 14.55 19.25
CA ALA A 155 2.80 14.56 19.05
C ALA A 155 3.37 13.23 18.52
N LYS A 156 2.77 12.08 18.88
CA LYS A 156 3.18 10.76 18.35
C LYS A 156 3.07 10.63 16.83
N TYR A 157 2.18 11.39 16.21
CA TYR A 157 1.99 11.46 14.75
C TYR A 157 2.79 12.58 14.10
N LYS A 158 3.63 13.29 14.86
CA LYS A 158 4.54 14.34 14.36
C LYS A 158 3.85 15.37 13.45
N PRO A 159 2.73 15.99 13.89
CA PRO A 159 2.14 17.09 13.14
C PRO A 159 3.09 18.30 13.11
N ILE A 160 3.06 19.05 12.01
CA ILE A 160 3.84 20.29 11.86
C ILE A 160 3.02 21.55 12.17
N ASN A 161 1.69 21.44 12.07
CA ASN A 161 0.78 22.54 12.39
C ASN A 161 -0.62 22.00 12.72
N VAL A 162 -1.41 22.82 13.42
CA VAL A 162 -2.84 22.59 13.64
C VAL A 162 -3.60 23.89 13.36
N GLN A 163 -4.68 23.80 12.61
CA GLN A 163 -5.63 24.88 12.41
C GLN A 163 -6.96 24.52 13.06
N CYS A 164 -7.39 25.29 14.05
CA CYS A 164 -8.67 25.10 14.73
C CYS A 164 -9.71 26.08 14.17
N PHE A 165 -10.97 25.66 14.18
CA PHE A 165 -12.14 26.43 13.80
C PHE A 165 -13.16 26.30 14.92
N TRP A 166 -13.53 27.42 15.52
CA TRP A 166 -14.40 27.45 16.70
C TRP A 166 -15.71 28.13 16.37
N ASN A 167 -16.79 27.52 16.85
CA ASN A 167 -18.10 28.15 16.94
C ASN A 167 -18.31 28.56 18.40
N GLU A 168 -18.15 29.85 18.67
CA GLU A 168 -18.28 30.47 19.99
C GLU A 168 -19.69 30.33 20.58
N VAL A 169 -20.72 30.20 19.73
CA VAL A 169 -22.12 30.07 20.18
C VAL A 169 -22.38 28.66 20.72
N ASP A 170 -21.94 27.65 19.97
CA ASP A 170 -22.19 26.25 20.31
C ASP A 170 -21.09 25.62 21.19
N LEU A 171 -20.02 26.38 21.47
CA LEU A 171 -18.80 25.90 22.15
C LEU A 171 -18.24 24.62 21.53
N THR A 172 -18.38 24.51 20.21
CA THR A 172 -17.88 23.38 19.43
C THR A 172 -16.76 23.83 18.50
N GLY A 173 -15.86 22.90 18.20
CA GLY A 173 -14.72 23.12 17.37
C GLY A 173 -14.45 21.98 16.41
N GLN A 174 -13.68 22.30 15.39
CA GLN A 174 -13.12 21.38 14.43
C GLN A 174 -11.65 21.74 14.25
N ALA A 175 -10.82 20.79 13.84
CA ALA A 175 -9.42 21.07 13.59
C ALA A 175 -8.87 20.32 12.39
N ILE A 176 -7.89 20.94 11.74
CA ILE A 176 -7.05 20.33 10.70
C ILE A 176 -5.65 20.17 11.26
N VAL A 177 -5.15 18.95 11.24
CA VAL A 177 -3.78 18.59 11.60
C VAL A 177 -2.96 18.48 10.32
N VAL A 178 -1.94 19.30 10.18
CA VAL A 178 -1.08 19.31 8.98
C VAL A 178 0.17 18.47 9.25
N PHE A 179 0.51 17.59 8.30
CA PHE A 179 1.72 16.77 8.33
C PHE A 179 2.73 17.23 7.26
N ASN A 180 3.95 16.69 7.33
CA ASN A 180 4.99 16.97 6.34
C ASN A 180 4.54 16.68 4.91
N SER A 181 4.99 17.47 3.95
CA SER A 181 4.74 17.25 2.51
C SER A 181 5.71 16.22 1.92
N ASP A 182 5.84 15.06 2.57
CA ASP A 182 6.70 13.95 2.16
C ASP A 182 6.06 12.60 2.50
N TRP A 183 6.75 11.49 2.19
CA TRP A 183 6.24 10.16 2.51
C TRP A 183 6.20 9.85 4.02
N ASN A 184 6.99 10.56 4.84
CA ASN A 184 6.85 10.43 6.29
C ASN A 184 5.53 11.04 6.76
N GLY A 185 5.12 12.16 6.17
CA GLY A 185 3.82 12.77 6.40
C GLY A 185 2.66 11.86 6.03
N PHE A 186 2.80 11.09 4.94
CA PHE A 186 1.80 10.07 4.57
C PHE A 186 1.66 9.02 5.67
N VAL A 187 2.79 8.42 6.08
CA VAL A 187 2.84 7.41 7.15
C VAL A 187 2.23 7.96 8.44
N ASN A 188 2.57 9.19 8.81
CA ASN A 188 2.05 9.87 9.99
C ASN A 188 0.53 10.08 9.92
N ALA A 189 0.02 10.58 8.80
CA ALA A 189 -1.41 10.82 8.57
C ALA A 189 -2.21 9.51 8.58
N THR A 190 -1.68 8.45 7.97
CA THR A 190 -2.29 7.10 8.00
C THR A 190 -2.31 6.53 9.42
N GLN A 191 -1.25 6.70 10.21
CA GLN A 191 -1.23 6.26 11.61
C GLN A 191 -2.23 7.04 12.48
N PHE A 192 -2.37 8.35 12.23
CA PHE A 192 -3.38 9.18 12.87
C PHE A 192 -4.78 8.64 12.57
N GLU A 193 -5.13 8.43 11.31
CA GLU A 193 -6.43 7.89 10.87
C GLU A 193 -6.72 6.50 11.47
N LYS A 194 -5.76 5.57 11.38
CA LYS A 194 -5.92 4.21 11.92
C LYS A 194 -6.17 4.18 13.42
N ALA A 195 -5.63 5.13 14.17
CA ALA A 195 -5.86 5.20 15.60
C ALA A 195 -7.33 5.54 15.92
N PHE A 196 -7.90 6.54 15.23
CA PHE A 196 -9.32 6.85 15.36
C PHE A 196 -10.20 5.70 14.87
N GLU A 197 -9.81 5.00 13.81
CA GLU A 197 -10.52 3.81 13.35
C GLU A 197 -10.53 2.69 14.41
N SER A 198 -9.38 2.44 15.05
CA SER A 198 -9.27 1.41 16.10
C SER A 198 -10.14 1.70 17.33
N GLU A 199 -10.40 2.99 17.60
CA GLU A 199 -11.25 3.46 18.69
C GLU A 199 -12.72 3.63 18.28
N ARG A 200 -13.10 3.22 17.05
CA ARG A 200 -14.45 3.42 16.48
C ARG A 200 -14.87 4.89 16.38
N HIS A 201 -13.90 5.75 16.13
CA HIS A 201 -14.04 7.20 15.96
C HIS A 201 -13.62 7.67 14.55
N SER A 202 -13.68 6.79 13.55
CA SER A 202 -13.41 7.16 12.15
C SER A 202 -14.56 7.95 11.51
N LYS A 203 -14.32 8.51 10.33
CA LYS A 203 -15.33 9.21 9.50
C LYS A 203 -16.62 8.43 9.32
N LYS A 204 -16.52 7.11 9.11
CA LYS A 204 -17.69 6.22 8.98
C LYS A 204 -18.57 6.26 10.23
N HIS A 205 -17.95 6.28 11.41
CA HIS A 205 -18.66 6.34 12.68
C HIS A 205 -19.26 7.73 12.91
N TRP A 206 -18.54 8.79 12.56
CA TRP A 206 -19.05 10.15 12.56
C TRP A 206 -20.34 10.28 11.71
N ASN A 207 -20.30 9.80 10.46
CA ASN A 207 -21.44 9.88 9.55
C ASN A 207 -22.61 8.96 9.97
N GLY A 208 -22.34 7.85 10.65
CA GLY A 208 -23.35 6.86 11.03
C GLY A 208 -24.05 7.09 12.38
N GLN A 209 -23.59 8.03 13.20
CA GLN A 209 -24.01 8.19 14.61
C GLN A 209 -24.44 9.62 14.97
N GLN A 210 -25.20 10.31 14.10
CA GLN A 210 -25.62 11.70 14.38
C GLN A 210 -26.41 11.88 15.70
N SER A 211 -27.03 10.83 16.24
CA SER A 211 -27.89 10.91 17.43
C SER A 211 -27.17 10.62 18.77
N GLN A 212 -25.90 10.18 18.76
CA GLN A 212 -25.18 9.72 19.98
C GLN A 212 -23.68 10.12 20.00
N LEU A 213 -23.34 11.30 19.46
CA LEU A 213 -21.93 11.71 19.26
C LEU A 213 -21.12 11.90 20.55
N GLY A 214 -21.78 12.01 21.71
CA GLY A 214 -21.11 12.18 23.01
C GLY A 214 -20.08 13.33 22.99
N SER A 215 -19.06 13.24 23.84
CA SER A 215 -17.92 14.17 23.88
C SER A 215 -16.66 13.62 23.18
N ASN A 216 -16.79 12.52 22.44
CA ASN A 216 -15.66 11.91 21.74
C ASN A 216 -15.32 12.70 20.49
N ILE A 217 -14.02 12.88 20.25
CA ILE A 217 -13.52 13.45 19.00
C ILE A 217 -13.40 12.36 17.94
N TYR A 218 -13.64 12.73 16.69
CA TYR A 218 -13.54 11.85 15.53
C TYR A 218 -12.43 12.33 14.62
N GLY A 219 -11.77 11.42 13.91
CA GLY A 219 -10.65 11.80 13.06
C GLY A 219 -10.38 10.86 11.89
N TRP A 220 -9.88 11.44 10.80
CA TRP A 220 -9.52 10.74 9.56
C TRP A 220 -8.55 11.58 8.74
N CYS A 221 -7.97 10.99 7.70
CA CYS A 221 -7.12 11.70 6.75
C CYS A 221 -8.00 12.32 5.66
N ALA A 222 -7.76 13.59 5.30
CA ALA A 222 -8.62 14.34 4.39
C ALA A 222 -8.64 13.74 2.97
N ARG A 223 -9.84 13.65 2.39
CA ARG A 223 -10.09 13.14 1.03
C ARG A 223 -10.90 14.11 0.18
N ALA A 224 -11.21 13.71 -1.05
CA ALA A 224 -11.95 14.51 -2.02
C ALA A 224 -13.27 15.09 -1.49
N ASP A 225 -14.05 14.30 -0.75
CA ASP A 225 -15.33 14.75 -0.22
C ASP A 225 -15.16 15.79 0.91
N ASP A 226 -14.11 15.68 1.73
CA ASP A 226 -13.74 16.72 2.70
C ASP A 226 -13.31 18.02 1.99
N TYR A 227 -12.48 17.90 0.95
CA TYR A 227 -12.02 19.04 0.15
C TYR A 227 -13.18 19.77 -0.55
N GLN A 228 -14.21 19.04 -0.96
CA GLN A 228 -15.40 19.57 -1.62
C GLN A 228 -16.50 19.99 -0.64
N SER A 229 -16.36 19.67 0.65
CA SER A 229 -17.35 20.04 1.65
C SER A 229 -17.49 21.55 1.80
N ASP A 230 -18.69 21.98 2.20
CA ASP A 230 -18.94 23.36 2.60
C ASP A 230 -18.47 23.60 4.04
N GLY A 231 -18.15 24.86 4.33
CA GLY A 231 -17.75 25.31 5.65
C GLY A 231 -16.23 25.32 5.89
N PRO A 232 -15.82 25.57 7.14
CA PRO A 232 -14.44 25.99 7.44
C PRO A 232 -13.38 24.95 7.09
N ILE A 233 -13.71 23.66 7.18
CA ILE A 233 -12.79 22.58 6.82
C ILE A 233 -12.53 22.58 5.31
N GLY A 234 -13.57 22.46 4.49
CA GLY A 234 -13.43 22.45 3.03
C GLY A 234 -12.81 23.74 2.50
N ASP A 235 -13.21 24.90 3.04
CA ASP A 235 -12.63 26.21 2.68
C ASP A 235 -11.12 26.27 2.94
N TYR A 236 -10.68 25.78 4.10
CA TYR A 236 -9.26 25.75 4.42
C TYR A 236 -8.50 24.75 3.54
N LEU A 237 -9.03 23.55 3.33
CA LEU A 237 -8.40 22.53 2.49
C LEU A 237 -8.19 23.04 1.06
N ARG A 238 -9.18 23.73 0.48
CA ARG A 238 -9.06 24.38 -0.84
C ARG A 238 -8.06 25.53 -0.87
N LYS A 239 -7.93 26.24 0.25
CA LYS A 239 -7.01 27.39 0.35
C LYS A 239 -5.54 26.96 0.40
N VAL A 240 -5.21 25.88 1.10
CA VAL A 240 -3.81 25.52 1.38
C VAL A 240 -3.36 24.20 0.74
N GLY A 241 -4.30 23.41 0.23
CA GLY A 241 -4.03 22.11 -0.37
C GLY A 241 -4.55 21.99 -1.79
N LYS A 242 -4.25 20.85 -2.41
CA LYS A 242 -4.77 20.43 -3.71
C LYS A 242 -5.13 18.95 -3.65
N LEU A 243 -6.10 18.53 -4.46
CA LEU A 243 -6.39 17.11 -4.62
C LEU A 243 -5.37 16.44 -5.52
N GLN A 244 -4.83 15.32 -5.06
CA GLN A 244 -3.82 14.53 -5.76
C GLN A 244 -4.02 13.04 -5.48
N THR A 245 -3.70 12.22 -6.47
CA THR A 245 -3.49 10.79 -6.24
C THR A 245 -2.05 10.55 -5.75
N ILE A 246 -1.80 9.39 -5.15
CA ILE A 246 -0.44 8.95 -4.79
C ILE A 246 0.47 8.96 -6.04
N SER A 247 -0.04 8.47 -7.18
CA SER A 247 0.69 8.47 -8.46
C SER A 247 0.99 9.89 -8.97
N GLY A 248 0.03 10.81 -8.82
CA GLY A 248 0.20 12.22 -9.18
C GLY A 248 1.33 12.89 -8.39
N ILE A 249 1.38 12.66 -7.08
CA ILE A 249 2.46 13.17 -6.20
C ILE A 249 3.83 12.64 -6.63
N VAL A 250 3.93 11.33 -6.92
CA VAL A 250 5.19 10.72 -7.38
C VAL A 250 5.63 11.33 -8.72
N GLN A 251 4.69 11.50 -9.65
CA GLN A 251 4.99 12.03 -10.98
C GLN A 251 5.43 13.50 -10.92
N GLU A 252 4.75 14.32 -10.13
CA GLU A 252 5.11 15.74 -9.93
C GLU A 252 6.53 15.86 -9.34
N ALA A 253 6.83 15.09 -8.30
CA ALA A 253 8.17 15.08 -7.70
C ALA A 253 9.27 14.61 -8.68
N ALA A 254 8.96 13.66 -9.56
CA ALA A 254 9.91 13.20 -10.59
C ALA A 254 10.15 14.27 -11.67
N GLN A 255 9.10 14.97 -12.09
CA GLN A 255 9.19 16.08 -13.04
C GLN A 255 10.00 17.24 -12.48
N ASP A 256 9.77 17.63 -11.23
CA ASP A 256 10.53 18.67 -10.53
C ASP A 256 12.02 18.30 -10.41
N ARG A 257 12.33 17.05 -10.08
CA ARG A 257 13.73 16.60 -10.03
C ARG A 257 14.41 16.68 -11.40
N ASN A 258 13.72 16.23 -12.45
CA ASN A 258 14.26 16.24 -13.81
C ASN A 258 14.46 17.67 -14.33
N SER A 259 13.57 18.61 -13.99
CA SER A 259 13.70 20.01 -14.39
C SER A 259 14.91 20.68 -13.72
N VAL A 260 15.14 20.40 -12.42
CA VAL A 260 16.33 20.88 -11.70
C VAL A 260 17.62 20.32 -12.32
N VAL A 261 17.66 19.03 -12.64
CA VAL A 261 18.83 18.40 -13.30
C VAL A 261 19.08 19.04 -14.67
N ALA A 262 18.05 19.23 -15.50
CA ALA A 262 18.19 19.85 -16.82
C ALA A 262 18.74 21.28 -16.75
N ASN A 263 18.27 22.08 -15.78
CA ASN A 263 18.75 23.44 -15.55
C ASN A 263 20.22 23.46 -15.12
N LEU A 264 20.65 22.51 -14.29
CA LEU A 264 22.05 22.38 -13.88
C LEU A 264 22.96 21.96 -15.03
N THR A 265 22.54 20.99 -15.85
CA THR A 265 23.28 20.57 -17.05
C THR A 265 23.47 21.74 -18.01
N THR A 266 22.39 22.49 -18.28
CA THR A 266 22.45 23.68 -19.15
C THR A 266 23.45 24.72 -18.61
N LYS A 267 23.48 24.92 -17.28
CA LYS A 267 24.43 25.85 -16.66
C LYS A 267 25.87 25.36 -16.77
N ILE A 268 26.12 24.06 -16.62
CA ILE A 268 27.47 23.48 -16.81
C ILE A 268 27.92 23.65 -18.26
N ASP A 269 27.04 23.38 -19.23
CA ASP A 269 27.33 23.52 -20.66
C ASP A 269 27.60 24.98 -21.07
N LEU A 270 27.00 25.95 -20.37
CA LEU A 270 27.25 27.39 -20.58
C LEU A 270 28.55 27.89 -19.93
N THR A 271 29.18 27.10 -19.05
CA THR A 271 30.39 27.50 -18.31
C THR A 271 31.66 26.78 -18.80
N ASN A 272 31.53 25.87 -19.78
CA ASN A 272 32.64 25.17 -20.45
C ASN A 272 32.81 25.68 -21.89
#